data_AF-A0A3N0E8M5-F1
#
_entry.id   AF-A0A3N0E8M5-F1
#
_cell.length_a   1.000
_cell.length_b   1.000
_cell.length_c   1.000
_cell.angle_alpha   90.00
_cell.angle_beta   90.00
_cell.angle_gamma   90.00
#
_symmetry.space_group_name_H-M   'P 1'
#
loop_
_entity.id
_entity.type
_entity.pdbx_description
1 polymer ?
#
loop_
_entity_poly.entity_id
_entity_poly.type
_entity_poly.pdbx_seq_one_letter_code
_entity_poly.pdbx_strand_id
1 'polypeptide(L)'
;MLTVVATIHPKGADLAATASSNVDLWLVIHVLQIPVFGLVALALFLLLRGISGIAASLARIGLALFVTFYTAMDTLAGVASGVLITRAQGLPEEERDIVMDQVGALSADFSVPFAGVGGPAFIITLLGGIGWVLATVASGVALRSTGAPGGACVLIGLGAIYLMHDMPTAPFAVASLLAGITWVELAARRRVTDSPHPDPA
;
A
#
# COMPACT_ATOMS: atom_id res chain seq x y z
N MET A 1 -15.58 -18.08 -1.34
CA MET A 1 -16.66 -17.30 -1.98
C MET A 1 -16.23 -15.89 -2.39
N LEU A 2 -15.22 -15.28 -1.75
CA LEU A 2 -14.63 -13.99 -2.15
C LEU A 2 -13.82 -14.01 -3.47
N THR A 3 -13.45 -15.18 -3.99
CA THR A 3 -12.45 -15.33 -5.05
C THR A 3 -13.00 -15.25 -6.48
N VAL A 4 -14.30 -15.49 -6.68
CA VAL A 4 -14.93 -15.49 -8.02
C VAL A 4 -15.46 -14.10 -8.41
N VAL A 5 -15.81 -13.27 -7.42
CA VAL A 5 -16.21 -11.86 -7.65
C VAL A 5 -15.01 -10.99 -8.02
N ALA A 6 -13.80 -11.35 -7.55
CA ALA A 6 -12.58 -10.58 -7.81
C ALA A 6 -12.09 -10.64 -9.27
N THR A 7 -12.47 -11.65 -10.06
CA THR A 7 -11.99 -11.81 -11.45
C THR A 7 -12.77 -11.00 -12.49
N ILE A 8 -13.83 -10.29 -12.07
CA ILE A 8 -14.63 -9.42 -12.94
C ILE A 8 -14.64 -8.04 -12.27
N HIS A 9 -13.51 -7.33 -12.31
CA HIS A 9 -13.40 -5.99 -11.74
C HIS A 9 -14.04 -4.96 -12.66
N PRO A 10 -15.02 -4.19 -12.19
CA PRO A 10 -15.57 -3.14 -13.02
C PRO A 10 -14.86 -1.80 -12.77
N LYS A 11 -14.86 -0.93 -13.79
CA LYS A 11 -14.10 0.33 -13.85
C LYS A 11 -15.06 1.51 -13.78
N GLY A 12 -14.68 2.58 -13.06
CA GLY A 12 -15.46 3.82 -13.03
C GLY A 12 -16.76 3.70 -12.22
N ALA A 13 -17.92 4.04 -12.81
CA ALA A 13 -19.24 4.12 -12.15
C ALA A 13 -19.64 2.88 -11.32
N ASP A 14 -19.08 1.71 -11.62
CA ASP A 14 -19.35 0.47 -10.90
C ASP A 14 -18.56 0.34 -9.57
N LEU A 15 -17.46 1.09 -9.39
CA LEU A 15 -16.83 1.27 -8.07
C LEU A 15 -17.70 2.13 -7.16
N ALA A 16 -18.34 3.17 -7.70
CA ALA A 16 -19.32 3.96 -6.95
C ALA A 16 -20.56 3.11 -6.61
N ALA A 17 -21.01 2.24 -7.51
CA ALA A 17 -22.06 1.26 -7.24
C ALA A 17 -21.65 0.24 -6.15
N THR A 18 -20.41 -0.27 -6.22
CA THR A 18 -19.86 -1.19 -5.21
C THR A 18 -19.73 -0.53 -3.85
N ALA A 19 -19.17 0.68 -3.79
CA ALA A 19 -19.04 1.46 -2.56
C ALA A 19 -20.40 1.84 -1.96
N SER A 20 -21.37 2.22 -2.79
CA SER A 20 -22.73 2.55 -2.32
C SER A 20 -23.52 1.34 -1.81
N SER A 21 -23.20 0.12 -2.26
CA SER A 21 -23.82 -1.11 -1.74
C SER A 21 -23.52 -1.35 -0.26
N ASN A 22 -22.36 -0.89 0.23
CA ASN A 22 -21.97 -0.96 1.64
C ASN A 22 -20.98 0.17 2.00
N VAL A 23 -21.51 1.40 2.07
CA VAL A 23 -20.69 2.60 2.30
C VAL A 23 -20.00 2.60 3.68
N ASP A 24 -20.62 1.97 4.68
CA ASP A 24 -20.04 1.85 6.02
C ASP A 24 -18.79 0.97 6.00
N LEU A 25 -18.86 -0.20 5.34
CA LEU A 25 -17.70 -1.08 5.18
C LEU A 25 -16.60 -0.39 4.35
N TRP A 26 -16.97 0.30 3.28
CA TRP A 26 -16.04 1.09 2.48
C TRP A 26 -15.29 2.11 3.35
N LEU A 27 -16.00 2.91 4.15
CA LEU A 27 -15.39 3.90 5.04
C LEU A 27 -14.52 3.25 6.11
N VAL A 28 -14.97 2.17 6.74
CA VAL A 28 -14.19 1.44 7.75
C VAL A 28 -12.86 0.94 7.17
N ILE A 29 -12.88 0.35 5.97
CA ILE A 29 -11.69 -0.18 5.32
C ILE A 29 -10.67 0.95 5.05
N HIS A 30 -11.08 2.05 4.43
CA HIS A 30 -10.18 3.15 4.09
C HIS A 30 -9.68 3.90 5.33
N VAL A 31 -10.54 4.13 6.34
CA VAL A 31 -10.10 4.74 7.61
C VAL A 31 -9.08 3.86 8.34
N LEU A 32 -9.24 2.54 8.31
CA LEU A 32 -8.26 1.62 8.90
C LEU A 32 -6.98 1.47 8.05
N GLN A 33 -7.05 1.69 6.74
CA GLN A 33 -5.88 1.65 5.86
C GLN A 33 -4.87 2.76 6.17
N ILE A 34 -5.33 3.96 6.53
CA ILE A 34 -4.47 5.10 6.88
C ILE A 34 -3.41 4.73 7.95
N PRO A 35 -3.77 4.24 9.16
CA PRO A 35 -2.78 3.84 10.14
C PRO A 35 -2.00 2.59 9.70
N VAL A 36 -2.59 1.68 8.92
CA VAL A 36 -1.89 0.50 8.40
C VAL A 36 -0.73 0.90 7.49
N PHE A 37 -0.89 1.89 6.60
CA PHE A 37 0.20 2.40 5.78
C PHE A 37 1.34 2.96 6.63
N GLY A 38 1.01 3.73 7.68
CA GLY A 38 1.99 4.23 8.64
C GLY A 38 2.74 3.10 9.35
N LEU A 39 2.04 2.06 9.79
CA LEU A 39 2.64 0.92 10.48
C LEU A 39 3.54 0.09 9.57
N VAL A 40 3.14 -0.15 8.32
CA VAL A 40 3.98 -0.85 7.33
C VAL A 40 5.23 -0.04 7.02
N ALA A 41 5.09 1.27 6.84
CA ALA A 41 6.23 2.14 6.60
C ALA A 41 7.19 2.17 7.80
N LEU A 42 6.65 2.23 9.02
CA LEU A 42 7.42 2.17 10.25
C LEU A 42 8.15 0.83 10.40
N ALA A 43 7.50 -0.29 10.09
CA ALA A 43 8.11 -1.62 10.15
C ALA A 43 9.34 -1.72 9.23
N LEU A 44 9.22 -1.28 7.97
CA LEU A 44 10.35 -1.25 7.03
C LEU A 44 11.43 -0.25 7.47
N PHE A 45 11.04 0.91 8.00
CA PHE A 45 12.00 1.89 8.52
C PHE A 45 12.82 1.31 9.68
N LEU A 46 12.18 0.62 10.62
CA LEU A 46 12.83 -0.04 11.75
C LEU A 46 13.71 -1.21 11.29
N LEU A 47 13.28 -1.96 10.28
CA LEU A 47 14.07 -3.05 9.70
C LEU A 47 15.38 -2.55 9.07
N LEU A 48 15.41 -1.30 8.59
CA LEU A 48 16.60 -0.65 8.05
C LEU A 48 17.43 0.08 9.11
N ARG A 49 17.09 -0.02 10.40
CA ARG A 49 17.81 0.67 11.46
C ARG A 49 19.25 0.16 11.54
N GLY A 50 20.21 1.09 11.58
CA GLY A 50 21.64 0.75 11.60
C GLY A 50 22.25 0.38 10.25
N ILE A 51 21.44 0.29 9.18
CA ILE A 51 21.94 0.03 7.82
C ILE A 51 22.19 1.36 7.10
N SER A 52 23.43 1.59 6.68
CA SER A 52 23.84 2.77 5.91
C SER A 52 24.04 2.44 4.42
N GLY A 53 24.19 3.48 3.58
CA GLY A 53 24.43 3.34 2.15
C GLY A 53 23.25 3.76 1.26
N ILE A 54 23.51 3.82 -0.04
CA ILE A 54 22.58 4.38 -1.05
C ILE A 54 21.23 3.65 -1.03
N ALA A 55 21.24 2.31 -1.00
CA ALA A 55 20.00 1.52 -0.99
C ALA A 55 19.14 1.82 0.25
N ALA A 56 19.75 1.90 1.44
CA ALA A 56 19.02 2.23 2.66
C ALA A 56 18.48 3.68 2.64
N SER A 57 19.22 4.63 2.05
CA SER A 57 18.74 6.01 1.87
C SER A 57 17.58 6.09 0.89
N LEU A 58 17.68 5.43 -0.27
CA LEU A 58 16.61 5.36 -1.26
C LEU A 58 15.35 4.70 -0.69
N ALA A 59 15.51 3.64 0.11
CA ALA A 59 14.39 2.99 0.78
C ALA A 59 13.66 3.96 1.71
N ARG A 60 14.38 4.73 2.54
CA ARG A 60 13.78 5.73 3.44
C ARG A 60 13.08 6.86 2.71
N ILE A 61 13.65 7.35 1.60
CA ILE A 61 13.01 8.33 0.73
C ILE A 61 11.72 7.74 0.14
N GLY A 62 11.78 6.51 -0.37
CA GLY A 62 10.63 5.79 -0.88
C GLY A 62 9.52 5.64 0.18
N LEU A 63 9.88 5.29 1.42
CA LEU A 63 8.94 5.18 2.53
C LEU A 63 8.27 6.51 2.84
N ALA A 64 9.01 7.62 2.84
CA ALA A 64 8.47 8.95 3.05
C ALA A 64 7.49 9.36 1.93
N LEU A 65 7.82 9.07 0.67
CA LEU A 65 6.92 9.31 -0.46
C LEU A 65 5.66 8.44 -0.37
N PHE A 66 5.82 7.14 -0.12
CA PHE A 66 4.71 6.21 0.04
C PHE A 66 3.75 6.66 1.14
N VAL A 67 4.23 6.86 2.37
CA VAL A 67 3.34 7.21 3.49
C VAL A 67 2.64 8.54 3.27
N THR A 68 3.27 9.50 2.58
CA THR A 68 2.69 10.81 2.31
C THR A 68 1.64 10.74 1.21
N PHE A 69 2.02 10.26 0.03
CA PHE A 69 1.18 10.34 -1.16
C PHE A 69 0.17 9.21 -1.26
N TYR A 70 0.50 8.00 -0.78
CA TYR A 70 -0.45 6.89 -0.79
C TYR A 70 -1.56 7.10 0.24
N THR A 71 -1.24 7.66 1.42
CA THR A 71 -2.27 8.08 2.40
C THR A 71 -3.14 9.21 1.85
N ALA A 72 -2.55 10.18 1.15
CA ALA A 72 -3.32 11.24 0.50
C ALA A 72 -4.27 10.68 -0.58
N MET A 73 -3.78 9.73 -1.40
CA MET A 73 -4.60 9.04 -2.39
C MET A 73 -5.77 8.30 -1.74
N ASP A 74 -5.53 7.49 -0.72
CA ASP A 74 -6.55 6.70 -0.02
C ASP A 74 -7.59 7.59 0.69
N THR A 75 -7.15 8.71 1.24
CA THR A 75 -8.04 9.71 1.85
C THR A 75 -8.94 10.36 0.79
N LEU A 76 -8.40 10.73 -0.37
CA LEU A 76 -9.15 11.41 -1.43
C LEU A 76 -10.05 10.43 -2.20
N ALA A 77 -9.52 9.30 -2.66
CA ALA A 77 -10.26 8.32 -3.44
C ALA A 77 -11.20 7.48 -2.58
N GLY A 78 -10.77 7.11 -1.37
CA GLY A 78 -11.52 6.26 -0.46
C GLY A 78 -12.45 7.05 0.45
N VAL A 79 -11.88 7.77 1.41
CA VAL A 79 -12.66 8.43 2.46
C VAL A 79 -13.58 9.52 1.90
N ALA A 80 -13.09 10.39 1.01
CA ALA A 80 -13.93 11.45 0.44
C ALA A 80 -15.09 10.89 -0.40
N SER A 81 -14.84 9.86 -1.22
CA SER A 81 -15.88 9.15 -1.97
C SER A 81 -16.94 8.55 -1.05
N GLY A 82 -16.53 7.87 0.03
CA GLY A 82 -17.46 7.30 1.00
C GLY A 82 -18.33 8.37 1.67
N VAL A 83 -17.74 9.49 2.08
CA VAL A 83 -18.48 10.61 2.66
C VAL A 83 -19.48 11.20 1.66
N LEU A 84 -19.08 11.41 0.40
CA LEU A 84 -19.97 11.92 -0.65
C LEU A 84 -21.14 10.96 -0.91
N ILE A 85 -20.87 9.65 -1.00
CA ILE A 85 -21.90 8.61 -1.13
C ILE A 85 -22.89 8.67 0.03
N THR A 86 -22.42 8.72 1.29
CA THR A 86 -23.29 8.82 2.47
C THR A 86 -24.18 10.06 2.42
N ARG A 87 -23.65 11.21 1.97
CA ARG A 87 -24.44 12.44 1.84
C ARG A 87 -25.48 12.34 0.71
N ALA A 88 -25.12 11.71 -0.40
CA ALA A 88 -25.98 11.56 -1.57
C ALA A 88 -27.22 10.68 -1.31
N GLN A 89 -27.14 9.75 -0.36
CA GLN A 89 -28.27 8.88 0.00
C GLN A 89 -29.51 9.65 0.50
N GLY A 90 -29.34 10.86 1.04
CA GLY A 90 -30.43 11.71 1.50
C GLY A 90 -31.02 12.66 0.46
N LEU A 91 -30.49 12.65 -0.77
CA LEU A 91 -30.87 13.60 -1.83
C LEU A 91 -31.98 13.03 -2.74
N PRO A 92 -32.73 13.91 -3.42
CA PRO A 92 -33.56 13.53 -4.56
C PRO A 92 -32.76 12.75 -5.61
N GLU A 93 -33.43 11.90 -6.39
CA GLU A 93 -32.77 11.00 -7.35
C GLU A 93 -31.87 11.73 -8.34
N GLU A 94 -32.35 12.80 -8.96
CA GLU A 94 -31.59 13.61 -9.92
C GLU A 94 -30.31 14.21 -9.29
N GLU A 95 -30.41 14.74 -8.07
CA GLU A 95 -29.25 15.29 -7.35
C GLU A 95 -28.27 14.20 -6.91
N ARG A 96 -28.79 13.05 -6.46
CA ARG A 96 -27.99 11.90 -6.07
C ARG A 96 -27.18 11.36 -7.25
N ASP A 97 -27.78 11.26 -8.42
CA ASP A 97 -27.11 10.75 -9.63
C ASP A 97 -25.95 11.67 -10.04
N ILE A 98 -26.15 12.99 -9.96
CA ILE A 98 -25.07 13.97 -10.18
C ILE A 98 -23.90 13.73 -9.22
N VAL A 99 -24.17 13.51 -7.93
CA VAL A 99 -23.10 13.25 -6.94
C VAL A 99 -22.40 11.91 -7.22
N MET A 100 -23.15 10.85 -7.57
CA MET A 100 -22.56 9.54 -7.88
C MET A 100 -21.68 9.59 -9.13
N ASP A 101 -22.04 10.37 -10.14
CA ASP A 101 -21.20 10.62 -11.31
C ASP A 101 -19.87 11.30 -10.94
N GLN A 102 -19.91 12.29 -10.04
CA GLN A 102 -18.68 12.94 -9.55
C GLN A 102 -17.81 11.98 -8.73
N VAL A 103 -18.40 11.11 -7.90
CA VAL A 103 -17.67 10.06 -7.18
C VAL A 103 -17.02 9.07 -8.15
N GLY A 104 -17.73 8.70 -9.23
CA GLY A 104 -17.19 7.88 -10.30
C GLY A 104 -16.00 8.53 -11.00
N ALA A 105 -16.10 9.82 -11.32
CA ALA A 105 -15.01 10.59 -11.93
C ALA A 105 -13.79 10.68 -11.01
N LEU A 106 -14.00 11.02 -9.73
CA LEU A 106 -12.95 11.05 -8.71
C LEU A 106 -12.24 9.70 -8.59
N SER A 107 -13.00 8.60 -8.53
CA SER A 107 -12.44 7.25 -8.46
C SER A 107 -11.60 6.90 -9.69
N ALA A 108 -12.06 7.32 -10.88
CA ALA A 108 -11.35 7.10 -12.12
C ALA A 108 -10.01 7.85 -12.17
N ASP A 109 -9.96 9.09 -11.66
CA ASP A 109 -8.73 9.89 -11.60
C ASP A 109 -7.60 9.22 -10.82
N PHE A 110 -7.92 8.41 -9.82
CA PHE A 110 -6.94 7.69 -8.99
C PHE A 110 -6.69 6.25 -9.43
N SER A 111 -7.68 5.58 -10.03
CA SER A 111 -7.63 4.12 -10.25
C SER A 111 -7.39 3.72 -11.71
N VAL A 112 -7.75 4.57 -12.68
CA VAL A 112 -7.58 4.24 -14.10
C VAL A 112 -6.23 4.75 -14.57
N PRO A 113 -5.35 3.87 -15.12
CA PRO A 113 -4.08 4.30 -15.67
C PRO A 113 -4.28 5.43 -16.66
N PHE A 114 -3.56 6.52 -16.42
CA PHE A 114 -3.55 7.72 -17.25
C PHE A 114 -4.84 8.57 -17.27
N ALA A 115 -5.92 8.19 -16.59
CA ALA A 115 -7.16 9.00 -16.60
C ALA A 115 -6.97 10.39 -15.96
N GLY A 116 -6.22 10.46 -14.85
CA GLY A 116 -5.88 11.72 -14.19
C GLY A 116 -4.64 12.44 -14.76
N VAL A 117 -4.10 12.04 -15.92
CA VAL A 117 -2.84 12.61 -16.45
C VAL A 117 -2.96 14.11 -16.67
N GLY A 118 -1.98 14.85 -16.15
CA GLY A 118 -1.98 16.32 -16.14
C GLY A 118 -2.69 16.93 -14.94
N GLY A 119 -3.40 16.13 -14.14
CA GLY A 119 -4.04 16.54 -12.90
C GLY A 119 -3.25 16.18 -11.62
N PRO A 120 -3.65 16.74 -10.47
CA PRO A 120 -3.01 16.46 -9.18
C PRO A 120 -3.14 14.99 -8.76
N ALA A 121 -4.24 14.31 -9.10
CA ALA A 121 -4.45 12.89 -8.80
C ALA A 121 -3.35 12.00 -9.39
N PHE A 122 -2.94 12.27 -10.63
CA PHE A 122 -1.84 11.54 -11.27
C PHE A 122 -0.51 11.70 -10.52
N ILE A 123 -0.18 12.93 -10.09
CA ILE A 123 1.07 13.18 -9.36
C ILE A 123 1.05 12.44 -8.01
N ILE A 124 -0.07 12.47 -7.30
CA ILE A 124 -0.25 11.79 -6.02
C ILE A 124 -0.08 10.27 -6.21
N THR A 125 -0.82 9.66 -7.14
CA THR A 125 -0.73 8.22 -7.39
C THR A 125 0.66 7.81 -7.87
N LEU A 126 1.29 8.61 -8.74
CA LEU A 126 2.63 8.34 -9.25
C LEU A 126 3.68 8.38 -8.15
N LEU A 127 3.69 9.42 -7.31
CA LEU A 127 4.66 9.56 -6.23
C LEU A 127 4.45 8.50 -5.13
N GLY A 128 3.20 8.20 -4.79
CA GLY A 128 2.87 7.13 -3.85
C GLY A 128 3.32 5.76 -4.36
N GLY A 129 3.00 5.44 -5.61
CA GLY A 129 3.38 4.18 -6.26
C GLY A 129 4.89 4.01 -6.43
N ILE A 130 5.58 5.02 -6.99
CA ILE A 130 7.05 4.99 -7.12
C ILE A 130 7.71 4.93 -5.75
N GLY A 131 7.20 5.69 -4.77
CA GLY A 131 7.68 5.64 -3.40
C GLY A 131 7.63 4.22 -2.83
N TRP A 132 6.53 3.51 -3.05
CA TRP A 132 6.36 2.14 -2.60
C TRP A 132 7.33 1.14 -3.26
N VAL A 133 7.47 1.19 -4.59
CA VAL A 133 8.43 0.32 -5.33
C VAL A 133 9.84 0.59 -4.85
N LEU A 134 10.20 1.87 -4.76
CA LEU A 134 11.52 2.28 -4.32
C LEU A 134 11.80 1.78 -2.89
N ALA A 135 10.83 1.94 -1.99
CA ALA A 135 10.92 1.48 -0.61
C ALA A 135 11.18 -0.03 -0.52
N THR A 136 10.32 -0.84 -1.16
CA THR A 136 10.35 -2.30 -1.05
C THR A 136 11.59 -2.91 -1.73
N VAL A 137 11.89 -2.50 -2.96
CA VAL A 137 13.06 -2.99 -3.70
C VAL A 137 14.36 -2.57 -3.04
N ALA A 138 14.52 -1.30 -2.69
CA ALA A 138 15.74 -0.81 -2.07
C ALA A 138 15.94 -1.38 -0.65
N SER A 139 14.85 -1.66 0.08
CA SER A 139 14.93 -2.38 1.36
C SER A 139 15.51 -3.79 1.18
N GLY A 140 15.01 -4.55 0.20
CA GLY A 140 15.54 -5.88 -0.12
C GLY A 140 17.04 -5.83 -0.47
N VAL A 141 17.46 -4.85 -1.27
CA VAL A 141 18.87 -4.66 -1.63
C VAL A 141 19.73 -4.29 -0.42
N ALA A 142 19.27 -3.34 0.40
CA ALA A 142 19.99 -2.91 1.59
C ALA A 142 20.18 -4.07 2.59
N LEU A 143 19.13 -4.86 2.83
CA LEU A 143 19.19 -6.04 3.70
C LEU A 143 20.11 -7.11 3.11
N ARG A 144 20.10 -7.29 1.78
CA ARG A 144 21.00 -8.24 1.14
C ARG A 144 22.47 -7.86 1.35
N SER A 145 22.80 -6.57 1.32
CA SER A 145 24.17 -6.09 1.55
C SER A 145 24.69 -6.33 2.98
N THR A 146 23.82 -6.59 3.95
CA THR A 146 24.20 -6.95 5.33
C THR A 146 24.17 -8.45 5.59
N GLY A 147 24.07 -9.27 4.53
CA GLY A 147 24.05 -10.72 4.64
C GLY A 147 22.68 -11.31 5.03
N ALA A 148 21.58 -10.59 4.84
CA ALA A 148 20.25 -11.17 5.00
C ALA A 148 20.00 -12.31 3.99
N PRO A 149 19.13 -13.29 4.32
CA PRO A 149 18.79 -14.39 3.42
C PRO A 149 18.22 -13.85 2.09
N GLY A 150 18.72 -14.36 0.96
CA GLY A 150 18.32 -13.89 -0.37
C GLY A 150 16.81 -14.05 -0.62
N GLY A 151 16.23 -15.19 -0.22
CA GLY A 151 14.78 -15.42 -0.35
C GLY A 151 13.94 -14.43 0.44
N ALA A 152 14.37 -14.04 1.64
CA ALA A 152 13.69 -13.01 2.43
C ALA A 152 13.73 -11.64 1.74
N CYS A 153 14.86 -11.29 1.13
CA CYS A 153 15.00 -10.05 0.37
C CYS A 153 14.11 -10.03 -0.87
N VAL A 154 13.99 -11.17 -1.57
CA VAL A 154 13.06 -11.33 -2.70
C VAL A 154 11.62 -11.14 -2.23
N LEU A 155 11.21 -11.75 -1.13
CA LEU A 155 9.85 -11.59 -0.60
C LEU A 155 9.52 -10.13 -0.22
N ILE A 156 10.46 -9.41 0.37
CA ILE A 156 10.30 -7.97 0.65
C ILE A 156 10.17 -7.18 -0.66
N GLY A 157 11.03 -7.47 -1.65
CA GLY A 157 10.98 -6.82 -2.97
C GLY A 157 9.69 -7.13 -3.74
N LEU A 158 9.17 -8.35 -3.65
CA LEU A 158 7.88 -8.75 -4.22
C LEU A 158 6.69 -8.00 -3.59
N GLY A 159 6.89 -7.35 -2.44
CA GLY A 159 5.96 -6.36 -1.92
C GLY A 159 5.63 -5.25 -2.93
N ALA A 160 6.52 -4.96 -3.88
CA ALA A 160 6.27 -4.02 -4.98
C ALA A 160 5.06 -4.38 -5.86
N ILE A 161 4.63 -5.65 -5.88
CA ILE A 161 3.43 -6.11 -6.60
C ILE A 161 2.15 -5.42 -6.09
N TYR A 162 2.18 -4.81 -4.90
CA TYR A 162 1.10 -4.00 -4.35
C TYR A 162 0.61 -2.88 -5.30
N LEU A 163 1.42 -2.43 -6.26
CA LEU A 163 1.01 -1.48 -7.30
C LEU A 163 -0.14 -1.97 -8.17
N MET A 164 -0.38 -3.27 -8.19
CA MET A 164 -1.59 -3.87 -8.74
C MET A 164 -2.69 -3.65 -7.69
N HIS A 165 -3.28 -2.47 -7.71
CA HIS A 165 -4.30 -2.00 -6.76
C HIS A 165 -5.61 -2.81 -6.87
N ASP A 166 -5.85 -3.47 -8.00
CA ASP A 166 -7.09 -4.21 -8.24
C ASP A 166 -7.03 -5.55 -7.48
N MET A 167 -7.98 -5.80 -6.56
CA MET A 167 -8.01 -7.07 -5.84
C MET A 167 -8.00 -8.24 -6.84
N PRO A 168 -7.16 -9.28 -6.64
CA PRO A 168 -6.76 -9.78 -5.32
C PRO A 168 -5.28 -9.60 -4.97
N THR A 169 -4.53 -8.69 -5.59
CA THR A 169 -3.05 -8.61 -5.44
C THR A 169 -2.57 -7.99 -4.12
N ALA A 170 -3.34 -7.10 -3.51
CA ALA A 170 -2.95 -6.42 -2.27
C ALA A 170 -2.69 -7.37 -1.07
N PRO A 171 -3.56 -8.36 -0.75
CA PRO A 171 -3.26 -9.35 0.29
C PRO A 171 -1.98 -10.15 0.04
N PHE A 172 -1.69 -10.51 -1.22
CA PHE A 172 -0.47 -11.26 -1.55
C PHE A 172 0.79 -10.42 -1.33
N ALA A 173 0.75 -9.13 -1.67
CA ALA A 173 1.88 -8.23 -1.42
C ALA A 173 2.15 -8.04 0.08
N VAL A 174 1.10 -7.86 0.90
CA VAL A 174 1.23 -7.79 2.36
C VAL A 174 1.77 -9.10 2.94
N ALA A 175 1.23 -10.24 2.50
CA ALA A 175 1.69 -11.56 2.93
C ALA A 175 3.17 -11.79 2.59
N SER A 176 3.59 -11.41 1.37
CA SER A 176 4.98 -11.49 0.93
C SER A 176 5.90 -10.64 1.81
N LEU A 177 5.50 -9.39 2.09
CA LEU A 177 6.25 -8.50 2.97
C LEU A 177 6.39 -9.07 4.38
N LEU A 178 5.28 -9.48 4.99
CA LEU A 178 5.30 -10.05 6.35
C LEU A 178 6.17 -11.31 6.43
N ALA A 179 6.07 -12.20 5.43
CA ALA A 179 6.89 -13.40 5.35
C ALA A 179 8.39 -13.05 5.23
N GLY A 180 8.73 -12.09 4.37
CA GLY A 180 10.10 -11.61 4.19
C GLY A 180 10.68 -10.98 5.46
N ILE A 181 9.94 -10.05 6.09
CA ILE A 181 10.34 -9.40 7.35
C ILE A 181 10.56 -10.44 8.45
N THR A 182 9.60 -11.35 8.63
CA THR A 182 9.69 -12.41 9.65
C THR A 182 10.90 -13.30 9.43
N TRP A 183 11.21 -13.65 8.18
CA TRP A 183 12.39 -14.47 7.87
C TRP A 183 13.70 -13.73 8.17
N VAL A 184 13.81 -12.43 7.85
CA VAL A 184 14.99 -11.63 8.22
C VAL A 184 15.19 -11.63 9.74
N GLU A 185 14.13 -11.40 10.50
CA GLU A 185 14.17 -11.36 11.97
C GLU A 185 14.57 -12.72 12.57
N LEU A 186 13.99 -13.82 12.09
CA LEU A 186 14.33 -15.17 12.54
C LEU A 186 15.79 -15.53 12.21
N ALA A 187 16.28 -15.13 11.03
CA ALA A 187 17.67 -15.37 10.64
C ALA A 187 18.66 -14.52 11.46
N ALA A 188 18.29 -13.29 11.82
CA ALA A 188 19.10 -12.45 12.72
C ALA A 188 19.21 -13.09 14.12
N ARG A 189 18.09 -13.56 14.68
CA ARG A 189 18.06 -14.21 16.00
C ARG A 189 18.92 -15.47 16.07
N ARG A 190 18.85 -16.34 15.04
CA ARG A 190 19.70 -17.55 14.96
C ARG A 190 21.20 -17.23 14.96
N ARG A 191 21.61 -16.18 14.25
CA ARG A 191 23.03 -15.77 14.24
C ARG A 191 23.53 -15.32 15.60
N VAL A 192 22.69 -14.65 16.38
CA VAL A 192 23.02 -14.25 17.76
C VAL A 192 23.16 -15.47 18.67
N THR A 193 22.26 -16.46 18.56
CA THR A 193 22.33 -17.68 19.39
C THR A 193 23.51 -18.59 19.04
N ASP A 194 23.91 -18.64 17.77
CA ASP A 194 24.99 -19.50 17.28
C ASP A 194 26.38 -18.86 17.45
N SER A 195 26.45 -17.63 17.95
CA SER A 195 27.73 -16.95 18.24
C SER A 195 28.39 -17.61 19.46
N PRO A 196 29.61 -18.17 19.35
CA PRO A 196 30.27 -18.82 20.49
C PRO A 196 30.39 -17.85 21.66
N HIS A 197 29.97 -18.30 22.85
CA HIS A 197 30.17 -17.54 24.08
C HIS A 197 31.69 -17.31 24.26
N PRO A 198 32.14 -16.06 24.49
CA PRO A 198 33.55 -15.86 24.83
C PRO A 198 33.86 -16.65 26.09
N ASP A 199 34.87 -17.53 26.02
CA ASP A 199 35.35 -18.27 27.19
C ASP A 199 35.69 -17.26 28.29
N PRO A 200 35.23 -17.48 29.54
CA PRO A 200 35.64 -16.63 30.65
C PRO A 200 37.15 -16.74 30.82
N ALA A 201 37.82 -15.59 30.72
CA ALA A 201 39.25 -15.43 30.95
C ALA A 201 39.63 -15.61 32.43
#